data_AF-A0A094HZ63-F1
#
_entry.id   AF-A0A094HZ63-F1
#
_cell.length_a   1.000
_cell.length_b   1.000
_cell.length_c   1.000
_cell.angle_alpha   90.00
_cell.angle_beta   90.00
_cell.angle_gamma   90.00
#
_symmetry.space_group_name_H-M   'P 1'
#
loop_
_entity.id
_entity.type
_entity.pdbx_description
1 polymer ?
#
loop_
_entity_poly.entity_id
_entity_poly.type
_entity_poly.pdbx_seq_one_letter_code
_entity_poly.pdbx_strand_id
1 'polypeptide(L)'
;MDLETDFIQATTRPMRKNIISRLLGYKNMDPYSATSPQPQNGSQSNNETYSKPRYQDWHEFNPSTQIWSRVDATASRHSSATSRATDHDESLVLATWNLDAFEALPQPRTSAILSHLNGLAQTPDIIFLQEVSRPSLEFLLDDDRIREAWFSSEIDSKNWGGQRFATMTLLSKARFSGRARMGPVWRVKFPSKFERDALCCDIFLPSPNPVSASGEEDEKRIRLVNVHLDSLAIVPSFRPQQLATVASSLHSAERGIIAGDFNPVLPEDNTLVEENGLIDAWQELRKGEDGFTWGIDGKQAYPPKRMDKVALLGLVARDIEVMDPGTVVEPGGQDVGQGGGRVLPWSDHSGLRCTFQLA
;
A
#
# COMPACT_ATOMS: atom_id res chain seq x y z
N MET A 1 32.51 -5.91 -57.84
CA MET A 1 33.66 -5.98 -56.90
C MET A 1 33.29 -5.16 -55.68
N ASP A 2 32.38 -5.77 -54.92
CA ASP A 2 32.34 -5.97 -53.48
C ASP A 2 32.85 -4.88 -52.54
N LEU A 3 31.87 -4.39 -51.78
CA LEU A 3 31.95 -3.67 -50.52
C LEU A 3 32.32 -4.66 -49.40
N GLU A 4 33.43 -4.43 -48.71
CA GLU A 4 33.75 -5.13 -47.45
C GLU A 4 33.18 -4.36 -46.26
N THR A 5 32.29 -5.03 -45.54
CA THR A 5 31.67 -4.63 -44.27
C THR A 5 32.52 -5.10 -43.10
N ASP A 6 33.04 -4.17 -42.29
CA ASP A 6 33.68 -4.48 -41.02
C ASP A 6 32.65 -4.65 -39.89
N PHE A 7 32.53 -5.89 -39.40
CA PHE A 7 31.79 -6.27 -38.21
C PHE A 7 32.66 -6.06 -36.96
N ILE A 8 32.26 -5.16 -36.06
CA ILE A 8 32.79 -5.14 -34.68
C ILE A 8 31.96 -6.11 -33.83
N GLN A 9 32.59 -7.23 -33.45
CA GLN A 9 32.08 -8.17 -32.46
C GLN A 9 32.02 -7.50 -31.08
N ALA A 10 30.82 -7.25 -30.57
CA ALA A 10 30.60 -6.97 -29.16
C ALA A 10 30.49 -8.30 -28.40
N THR A 11 31.53 -8.62 -27.63
CA THR A 11 31.57 -9.76 -26.72
C THR A 11 30.52 -9.61 -25.61
N THR A 12 29.50 -10.43 -25.64
CA THR A 12 28.50 -10.58 -24.57
C THR A 12 29.12 -11.27 -23.36
N ARG A 13 29.33 -10.53 -22.26
CA ARG A 13 29.55 -11.14 -20.93
C ARG A 13 28.22 -11.71 -20.42
N PRO A 14 28.19 -12.93 -19.85
CA PRO A 14 26.95 -13.49 -19.32
C PRO A 14 26.57 -12.79 -18.01
N MET A 15 25.43 -12.09 -18.00
CA MET A 15 24.86 -11.52 -16.78
C MET A 15 24.33 -12.61 -15.84
N ARG A 16 24.57 -12.39 -14.54
CA ARG A 16 24.27 -13.29 -13.42
C ARG A 16 22.78 -13.61 -13.29
N LYS A 17 22.48 -14.87 -13.00
CA LYS A 17 21.17 -15.52 -12.82
C LYS A 17 20.30 -15.03 -11.63
N ASN A 18 20.60 -13.89 -11.00
CA ASN A 18 20.03 -13.55 -9.68
C ASN A 18 18.75 -12.70 -9.68
N ILE A 19 18.31 -12.15 -10.82
CA ILE A 19 17.12 -11.27 -10.86
C ILE A 19 15.86 -12.08 -11.20
N ILE A 20 15.98 -13.08 -12.08
CA ILE A 20 14.88 -13.99 -12.38
C ILE A 20 14.44 -14.73 -11.08
N SER A 21 15.36 -15.08 -10.17
CA SER A 21 14.98 -15.75 -8.91
C SER A 21 14.14 -14.89 -7.95
N ARG A 22 14.24 -13.55 -8.00
CA ARG A 22 13.49 -12.64 -7.12
C ARG A 22 12.01 -12.56 -7.47
N LEU A 23 11.71 -12.59 -8.77
CA LEU A 23 10.35 -12.69 -9.30
C LEU A 23 9.83 -14.13 -9.39
N LEU A 24 10.72 -15.13 -9.45
CA LEU A 24 10.39 -16.56 -9.47
C LEU A 24 10.14 -17.21 -8.10
N GLY A 25 10.06 -16.43 -7.01
CA GLY A 25 9.53 -16.93 -5.73
C GLY A 25 8.13 -17.56 -5.83
N TYR A 26 7.45 -17.34 -6.96
CA TYR A 26 6.16 -17.92 -7.35
C TYR A 26 6.23 -19.22 -8.20
N LYS A 27 7.42 -19.79 -8.51
CA LYS A 27 7.55 -20.94 -9.44
C LYS A 27 7.78 -22.34 -8.84
N ASN A 28 7.53 -22.57 -7.55
CA ASN A 28 7.41 -23.95 -7.04
C ASN A 28 5.96 -24.47 -7.11
N MET A 29 5.37 -24.42 -8.31
CA MET A 29 4.18 -25.17 -8.70
C MET A 29 4.52 -25.88 -10.02
N ASP A 30 4.75 -27.18 -9.95
CA ASP A 30 5.05 -28.03 -11.11
C ASP A 30 3.87 -28.03 -12.10
N PRO A 31 4.07 -27.68 -13.39
CA PRO A 31 2.97 -27.65 -14.37
C PRO A 31 2.59 -29.03 -14.95
N TYR A 32 3.20 -30.14 -14.49
CA TYR A 32 3.09 -31.44 -15.15
C TYR A 32 2.70 -32.63 -14.26
N SER A 33 2.05 -32.38 -13.11
CA SER A 33 1.45 -33.46 -12.30
C SER A 33 -0.01 -33.17 -12.00
N ALA A 34 -0.85 -33.20 -13.03
CA ALA A 34 -2.28 -33.43 -12.88
C ALA A 34 -2.77 -34.25 -14.06
N THR A 35 -3.00 -35.54 -13.81
CA THR A 35 -3.75 -36.45 -14.68
C THR A 35 -5.09 -35.82 -15.05
N SER A 36 -5.36 -35.68 -16.35
CA SER A 36 -6.59 -35.10 -16.88
C SER A 36 -7.83 -35.91 -16.49
N PRO A 37 -8.91 -35.26 -16.02
CA PRO A 37 -10.25 -35.79 -16.18
C PRO A 37 -10.86 -35.27 -17.49
N GLN A 38 -11.50 -36.17 -18.24
CA GLN A 38 -12.26 -35.86 -19.47
C GLN A 38 -13.39 -34.85 -19.25
N PRO A 39 -13.82 -34.12 -20.29
CA PRO A 39 -14.89 -33.15 -20.18
C PRO A 39 -16.25 -33.87 -20.11
N GLN A 40 -16.98 -33.68 -19.01
CA GLN A 40 -18.42 -33.91 -18.99
C GLN A 40 -19.15 -32.57 -19.08
N ASN A 41 -19.98 -32.47 -20.12
CA ASN A 41 -20.99 -31.43 -20.28
C ASN A 41 -21.89 -31.36 -19.03
N GLY A 42 -21.88 -30.22 -18.36
CA GLY A 42 -22.77 -29.92 -17.25
C GLY A 42 -22.78 -28.42 -17.00
N SER A 43 -23.86 -27.77 -17.38
CA SER A 43 -24.20 -26.40 -17.00
C SER A 43 -24.31 -26.31 -15.47
N GLN A 44 -23.29 -25.77 -14.80
CA GLN A 44 -23.36 -25.36 -13.40
C GLN A 44 -22.68 -23.99 -13.25
N SER A 45 -23.45 -23.04 -12.73
CA SER A 45 -23.03 -21.68 -12.40
C SER A 45 -21.99 -21.69 -11.28
N ASN A 46 -20.73 -21.42 -11.60
CA ASN A 46 -19.70 -21.15 -10.60
C ASN A 46 -19.84 -19.70 -10.12
N ASN A 47 -20.80 -19.46 -9.23
CA ASN A 47 -20.82 -18.31 -8.35
C ASN A 47 -19.84 -18.60 -7.19
N GLU A 48 -18.54 -18.62 -7.48
CA GLU A 48 -17.54 -18.63 -6.41
C GLU A 48 -17.55 -17.28 -5.68
N THR A 49 -17.48 -17.37 -4.36
CA THR A 49 -17.79 -16.37 -3.33
C THR A 49 -16.86 -15.14 -3.31
N TYR A 50 -16.74 -14.40 -4.40
CA TYR A 50 -16.11 -13.08 -4.42
C TYR A 50 -17.18 -12.05 -4.06
N SER A 51 -17.29 -11.63 -2.79
CA SER A 51 -18.14 -10.47 -2.40
C SER A 51 -18.29 -10.18 -0.91
N LYS A 52 -17.87 -11.04 0.04
CA LYS A 52 -18.10 -10.76 1.47
C LYS A 52 -16.88 -10.11 2.15
N PRO A 53 -17.01 -8.88 2.69
CA PRO A 53 -16.00 -8.27 3.55
C PRO A 53 -15.62 -9.16 4.72
N ARG A 54 -14.33 -9.26 5.02
CA ARG A 54 -13.80 -9.90 6.23
C ARG A 54 -13.36 -8.84 7.22
N TYR A 55 -14.24 -8.51 8.17
CA TYR A 55 -13.94 -7.56 9.22
C TYR A 55 -12.85 -8.08 10.16
N GLN A 56 -12.00 -7.15 10.61
CA GLN A 56 -10.98 -7.37 11.63
C GLN A 56 -10.98 -6.18 12.60
N ASP A 57 -10.23 -6.31 13.69
CA ASP A 57 -10.18 -5.29 14.72
C ASP A 57 -9.01 -4.32 14.46
N TRP A 58 -9.14 -3.10 14.97
CA TRP A 58 -7.99 -2.24 15.23
C TRP A 58 -7.30 -2.67 16.52
N HIS A 59 -6.00 -2.39 16.61
CA HIS A 59 -5.20 -2.75 17.76
C HIS A 59 -4.40 -1.56 18.27
N GLU A 60 -4.24 -1.50 19.58
CA GLU A 60 -3.39 -0.54 20.29
C GLU A 60 -2.49 -1.26 21.28
N PHE A 61 -1.23 -0.84 21.35
CA PHE A 61 -0.31 -1.30 22.38
C PHE A 61 -0.61 -0.63 23.73
N ASN A 62 -0.82 -1.45 24.76
CA ASN A 62 -1.01 -0.98 26.12
C ASN A 62 0.33 -1.02 26.88
N PRO A 63 0.91 0.13 27.26
CA PRO A 63 2.22 0.17 27.91
C PRO A 63 2.20 -0.43 29.33
N SER A 64 1.06 -0.45 30.01
CA SER A 64 0.95 -1.01 31.36
C SER A 64 0.98 -2.53 31.37
N THR A 65 0.38 -3.15 30.34
CA THR A 65 0.31 -4.62 30.22
C THR A 65 1.32 -5.18 29.23
N GLN A 66 2.03 -4.32 28.48
CA GLN A 66 3.02 -4.68 27.46
C GLN A 66 2.47 -5.62 26.37
N ILE A 67 1.18 -5.46 26.04
CA ILE A 67 0.52 -6.25 25.02
C ILE A 67 -0.30 -5.37 24.07
N TRP A 68 -0.38 -5.80 22.82
CA TRP A 68 -1.37 -5.28 21.88
C TRP A 68 -2.76 -5.79 22.25
N SER A 69 -3.74 -4.90 22.24
CA SER A 69 -5.13 -5.21 22.55
C SER A 69 -6.07 -4.62 21.51
N ARG A 70 -7.24 -5.24 21.35
CA ARG A 70 -8.26 -4.77 20.41
C ARG A 70 -8.83 -3.43 20.87
N VAL A 71 -9.08 -2.55 19.91
CA VAL A 71 -9.73 -1.27 20.11
C VAL A 71 -11.14 -1.34 19.57
N ASP A 72 -12.12 -0.97 20.40
CA ASP A 72 -13.49 -0.79 19.92
C ASP A 72 -13.61 0.56 19.20
N ALA A 73 -13.48 0.52 17.87
CA ALA A 73 -13.62 1.70 17.01
C ALA A 73 -15.01 2.36 17.09
N THR A 74 -16.02 1.68 17.65
CA THR A 74 -17.37 2.22 17.82
C THR A 74 -17.62 2.85 19.19
N ALA A 75 -16.76 2.57 20.18
CA ALA A 75 -16.91 3.04 21.56
C ALA A 75 -16.42 4.47 21.80
N SER A 76 -15.64 5.06 20.89
CA SER A 76 -15.12 6.44 21.01
C SER A 76 -16.19 7.49 20.69
N ARG A 77 -17.27 7.54 21.48
CA ARG A 77 -18.29 8.60 21.40
C ARG A 77 -18.12 9.69 22.46
N HIS A 78 -17.12 9.58 23.33
CA HIS A 78 -17.10 10.33 24.57
C HIS A 78 -15.72 10.88 24.93
N SER A 79 -15.31 11.94 24.25
CA SER A 79 -14.47 12.94 24.88
C SER A 79 -14.98 14.33 24.49
N SER A 80 -15.43 15.10 25.47
CA SER A 80 -15.90 16.47 25.26
C SER A 80 -14.70 17.37 24.94
N ALA A 81 -14.47 17.64 23.66
CA ALA A 81 -13.42 18.56 23.23
C ALA A 81 -13.97 20.01 23.19
N THR A 82 -13.43 20.86 24.06
CA THR A 82 -13.72 22.30 24.16
C THR A 82 -12.85 23.18 23.25
N SER A 83 -12.15 22.62 22.26
CA SER A 83 -11.27 23.39 21.37
C SER A 83 -11.91 23.69 20.02
N ARG A 84 -11.85 24.96 19.61
CA ARG A 84 -12.22 25.46 18.29
C ARG A 84 -11.36 24.77 17.22
N ALA A 85 -11.97 24.34 16.12
CA ALA A 85 -11.25 23.70 15.02
C ALA A 85 -10.09 24.58 14.52
N THR A 86 -8.90 24.00 14.43
CA THR A 86 -7.75 24.66 13.78
C THR A 86 -7.68 24.22 12.32
N ASP A 87 -6.97 24.95 11.46
CA ASP A 87 -6.80 24.60 10.04
C ASP A 87 -6.20 23.18 9.85
N HIS A 88 -5.40 22.73 10.82
CA HIS A 88 -4.88 21.36 10.91
C HIS A 88 -5.95 20.30 11.20
N ASP A 89 -7.17 20.67 11.58
CA ASP A 89 -8.29 19.74 11.75
C ASP A 89 -8.95 19.35 10.43
N GLU A 90 -8.74 20.09 9.33
CA GLU A 90 -9.46 19.84 8.07
C GLU A 90 -8.65 18.98 7.08
N SER A 91 -7.32 19.10 7.08
CA SER A 91 -6.43 18.30 6.23
C SER A 91 -5.98 17.01 6.91
N LEU A 92 -5.76 15.97 6.11
CA LEU A 92 -5.12 14.72 6.50
C LEU A 92 -3.90 14.48 5.63
N VAL A 93 -2.88 13.85 6.22
CA VAL A 93 -1.69 13.40 5.50
C VAL A 93 -1.65 11.89 5.42
N LEU A 94 -1.58 11.38 4.20
CA LEU A 94 -1.34 9.96 3.89
C LEU A 94 0.11 9.77 3.44
N ALA A 95 0.78 8.77 3.99
CA ALA A 95 1.97 8.17 3.39
C ALA A 95 1.66 6.76 2.90
N THR A 96 2.15 6.36 1.74
CA THR A 96 2.08 4.98 1.25
C THR A 96 3.44 4.47 0.77
N TRP A 97 3.77 3.22 1.08
CA TRP A 97 5.05 2.60 0.71
C TRP A 97 4.98 1.07 0.60
N ASN A 98 5.43 0.52 -0.54
CA ASN A 98 5.70 -0.90 -0.70
C ASN A 98 7.06 -1.25 -0.04
N LEU A 99 7.09 -2.23 0.87
CA LEU A 99 8.28 -2.57 1.67
C LEU A 99 9.23 -3.60 1.04
N ASP A 100 8.95 -4.10 -0.17
CA ASP A 100 9.79 -5.07 -0.88
C ASP A 100 10.08 -6.32 0.00
N ALA A 101 9.05 -7.15 0.21
CA ALA A 101 9.02 -8.24 1.20
C ALA A 101 10.14 -9.27 1.02
N PHE A 102 10.73 -9.35 -0.17
CA PHE A 102 11.62 -10.44 -0.57
C PHE A 102 13.10 -10.08 -0.53
N GLU A 103 13.46 -8.81 -0.38
CA GLU A 103 14.87 -8.42 -0.25
C GLU A 103 15.38 -8.53 1.20
N ALA A 104 16.70 -8.65 1.32
CA ALA A 104 17.37 -8.85 2.59
C ALA A 104 17.17 -7.70 3.57
N LEU A 105 17.45 -7.96 4.86
CA LEU A 105 17.33 -6.98 5.95
C LEU A 105 15.95 -6.31 6.07
N PRO A 106 14.84 -7.07 6.13
CA PRO A 106 13.50 -6.49 6.22
C PRO A 106 13.35 -5.51 7.40
N GLN A 107 13.91 -5.82 8.57
CA GLN A 107 13.75 -4.97 9.77
C GLN A 107 14.56 -3.67 9.69
N PRO A 108 15.89 -3.66 9.38
CA PRO A 108 16.62 -2.41 9.20
C PRO A 108 16.02 -1.50 8.12
N ARG A 109 15.56 -2.07 7.01
CA ARG A 109 14.91 -1.33 5.92
C ARG A 109 13.59 -0.71 6.36
N THR A 110 12.73 -1.50 7.02
CA THR A 110 11.47 -1.01 7.59
C THR A 110 11.71 0.10 8.61
N SER A 111 12.71 -0.06 9.49
CA SER A 111 13.10 0.96 10.47
C SER A 111 13.54 2.28 9.81
N ALA A 112 14.28 2.19 8.70
CA ALA A 112 14.73 3.37 7.97
C ALA A 112 13.57 4.14 7.34
N ILE A 113 12.59 3.44 6.76
CA ILE A 113 11.35 4.04 6.26
C ILE A 113 10.58 4.72 7.39
N LEU A 114 10.38 4.07 8.55
CA LEU A 114 9.72 4.70 9.69
C LEU A 114 10.47 5.94 10.20
N SER A 115 11.81 5.89 10.20
CA SER A 115 12.64 7.03 10.61
C SER A 115 12.46 8.22 9.66
N HIS A 116 12.39 7.93 8.36
CA HIS A 116 12.13 8.95 7.35
C HIS A 116 10.74 9.57 7.53
N LEU A 117 9.69 8.75 7.67
CA LEU A 117 8.31 9.22 7.88
C LEU A 117 8.15 10.08 9.14
N ASN A 118 8.82 9.70 10.24
CA ASN A 118 8.81 10.48 11.48
C ASN A 118 9.63 11.78 11.39
N GLY A 119 10.59 11.86 10.47
CA GLY A 119 11.40 13.05 10.23
C GLY A 119 10.79 14.06 9.27
N LEU A 120 9.62 13.76 8.69
CA LEU A 120 8.92 14.67 7.79
C LEU A 120 8.45 15.92 8.54
N ALA A 121 8.47 17.07 7.85
CA ALA A 121 7.99 18.34 8.40
C ALA A 121 6.51 18.26 8.84
N GLN A 122 5.70 17.50 8.09
CA GLN A 122 4.35 17.12 8.48
C GLN A 122 4.29 15.59 8.59
N THR A 123 4.13 15.09 9.81
CA THR A 123 4.02 13.66 10.07
C THR A 123 2.71 13.12 9.49
N PRO A 124 2.71 11.91 8.90
CA PRO A 124 1.47 11.31 8.38
C PRO A 124 0.44 11.09 9.48
N ASP A 125 -0.84 11.23 9.13
CA ASP A 125 -1.97 10.77 9.95
C ASP A 125 -2.30 9.31 9.64
N ILE A 126 -2.06 8.90 8.40
CA ILE A 126 -2.39 7.59 7.85
C ILE A 126 -1.13 7.04 7.17
N ILE A 127 -0.78 5.79 7.44
CA ILE A 127 0.27 5.08 6.70
C ILE A 127 -0.32 3.82 6.08
N PHE A 128 -0.14 3.67 4.77
CA PHE A 128 -0.39 2.45 4.03
C PHE A 128 0.92 1.76 3.70
N LEU A 129 1.05 0.51 4.13
CA LEU A 129 2.20 -0.32 3.79
C LEU A 129 1.73 -1.49 2.92
N GLN A 130 2.49 -1.77 1.86
CA GLN A 130 2.35 -2.98 1.04
C GLN A 130 3.57 -3.86 1.24
N GLU A 131 3.46 -5.15 0.89
CA GLU A 131 4.55 -6.11 1.05
C GLU A 131 5.14 -6.18 2.48
N VAL A 132 4.29 -6.03 3.49
CA VAL A 132 4.70 -6.20 4.88
C VAL A 132 4.97 -7.69 5.10
N SER A 133 6.25 -8.06 5.13
CA SER A 133 6.70 -9.42 5.44
C SER A 133 6.46 -9.76 6.92
N ARG A 134 6.49 -11.04 7.31
CA ARG A 134 6.39 -11.41 8.74
C ARG A 134 7.48 -10.79 9.62
N PRO A 135 8.78 -10.80 9.23
CA PRO A 135 9.80 -10.09 9.99
C PRO A 135 9.58 -8.57 10.07
N SER A 136 9.06 -7.95 9.00
CA SER A 136 8.70 -6.53 9.02
C SER A 136 7.53 -6.26 9.97
N LEU A 137 6.50 -7.13 9.99
CA LEU A 137 5.38 -7.03 10.93
C LEU A 137 5.86 -7.16 12.38
N GLU A 138 6.66 -8.17 12.68
CA GLU A 138 7.23 -8.38 14.01
C GLU A 138 8.00 -7.14 14.46
N PHE A 139 8.86 -6.60 13.60
CA PHE A 139 9.57 -5.35 13.88
C PHE A 139 8.61 -4.16 14.10
N LEU A 140 7.63 -3.96 13.23
CA LEU A 140 6.66 -2.87 13.34
C LEU A 140 5.89 -2.93 14.67
N LEU A 141 5.45 -4.12 15.08
CA LEU A 141 4.70 -4.30 16.33
C LEU A 141 5.57 -4.20 17.57
N ASP A 142 6.90 -4.34 17.43
CA ASP A 142 7.87 -4.19 18.51
C ASP A 142 8.53 -2.81 18.60
N ASP A 143 8.40 -1.99 17.56
CA ASP A 143 8.99 -0.65 17.51
C ASP A 143 8.24 0.36 18.39
N ASP A 144 8.96 1.03 19.28
CA ASP A 144 8.38 1.99 20.23
C ASP A 144 7.65 3.14 19.51
N ARG A 145 8.15 3.59 18.35
CA ARG A 145 7.51 4.66 17.58
C ARG A 145 6.11 4.24 17.12
N ILE A 146 5.93 2.97 16.78
CA ILE A 146 4.63 2.40 16.40
C ILE A 146 3.74 2.23 17.63
N ARG A 147 4.26 1.57 18.67
CA ARG A 147 3.52 1.28 19.90
C ARG A 147 2.97 2.55 20.57
N GLU A 148 3.77 3.62 20.57
CA GLU A 148 3.41 4.89 21.20
C GLU A 148 2.40 5.68 20.38
N ALA A 149 2.59 5.80 19.06
CA ALA A 149 1.88 6.79 18.25
C ALA A 149 0.80 6.23 17.32
N TRP A 150 0.66 4.91 17.15
CA TRP A 150 -0.18 4.35 16.09
C TRP A 150 -1.17 3.28 16.58
N PHE A 151 -2.37 3.32 16.00
CA PHE A 151 -3.27 2.19 15.91
C PHE A 151 -2.88 1.32 14.73
N SER A 152 -2.99 0.01 14.90
CA SER A 152 -2.58 -0.97 13.89
C SER A 152 -3.75 -1.81 13.40
N SER A 153 -3.86 -2.00 12.08
CA SER A 153 -4.81 -2.95 11.50
C SER A 153 -4.41 -4.40 11.80
N GLU A 154 -3.12 -4.67 12.02
CA GLU A 154 -2.58 -6.02 12.23
C GLU A 154 -2.04 -6.18 13.66
N ILE A 155 -2.19 -7.38 14.23
CA ILE A 155 -1.56 -7.80 15.50
C ILE A 155 -0.74 -9.08 15.32
N ASP A 156 -1.00 -9.79 14.23
CA ASP A 156 -0.31 -10.99 13.78
C ASP A 156 -0.60 -11.20 12.29
N SER A 157 -0.09 -12.29 11.69
CA SER A 157 -0.31 -12.59 10.28
C SER A 157 -1.51 -13.52 10.00
N LYS A 158 -2.44 -13.73 10.95
CA LYS A 158 -3.52 -14.73 10.79
C LYS A 158 -4.50 -14.37 9.68
N ASN A 159 -4.70 -13.07 9.42
CA ASN A 159 -5.66 -12.59 8.42
C ASN A 159 -5.14 -12.65 6.98
N TRP A 160 -3.86 -12.97 6.77
CA TRP A 160 -3.19 -12.91 5.45
C TRP A 160 -3.54 -14.09 4.53
N GLY A 161 -4.37 -15.03 4.97
CA GLY A 161 -4.79 -16.15 4.13
C GLY A 161 -3.67 -17.10 3.70
N GLY A 162 -2.56 -17.17 4.46
CA GLY A 162 -1.40 -18.00 4.14
C GLY A 162 -0.30 -17.30 3.34
N GLN A 163 -0.54 -16.07 2.88
CA GLN A 163 0.42 -15.27 2.14
C GLN A 163 1.70 -14.96 2.95
N ARG A 164 2.80 -14.71 2.22
CA ARG A 164 4.13 -14.43 2.80
C ARG A 164 4.27 -12.99 3.28
N PHE A 165 3.44 -12.10 2.75
CA PHE A 165 3.34 -10.71 3.11
C PHE A 165 1.88 -10.24 2.98
N ALA A 166 1.55 -9.07 3.51
CA ALA A 166 0.25 -8.44 3.32
C ALA A 166 0.34 -6.92 3.27
N THR A 167 -0.82 -6.28 3.09
CA THR A 167 -1.02 -4.86 3.35
C THR A 167 -1.24 -4.60 4.84
N MET A 168 -0.80 -3.44 5.33
CA MET A 168 -1.02 -2.99 6.70
C MET A 168 -1.39 -1.50 6.68
N THR A 169 -2.32 -1.10 7.54
CA THR A 169 -2.69 0.30 7.72
C THR A 169 -2.40 0.71 9.15
N LEU A 170 -1.77 1.87 9.31
CA LEU A 170 -1.56 2.52 10.60
C LEU A 170 -2.33 3.84 10.64
N LEU A 171 -3.00 4.12 11.75
CA LEU A 171 -3.71 5.37 12.00
C LEU A 171 -3.11 6.08 13.22
N SER A 172 -2.80 7.37 13.10
CA SER A 172 -2.20 8.18 14.16
C SER A 172 -3.13 8.28 15.37
N LYS A 173 -2.65 7.90 16.56
CA LYS A 173 -3.40 8.06 17.81
C LYS A 173 -3.67 9.53 18.12
N ALA A 174 -2.68 10.39 17.87
CA ALA A 174 -2.83 11.83 18.08
C ALA A 174 -3.99 12.40 17.26
N ARG A 175 -4.20 11.87 16.04
CA ARG A 175 -5.28 12.29 15.16
C ARG A 175 -6.63 11.65 15.53
N PHE A 176 -6.64 10.34 15.76
CA PHE A 176 -7.86 9.53 15.79
C PHE A 176 -8.35 9.13 17.19
N SER A 177 -7.69 9.60 18.26
CA SER A 177 -8.18 9.54 19.64
C SER A 177 -8.91 10.83 20.07
N GLY A 178 -9.01 11.82 19.17
CA GLY A 178 -9.63 13.13 19.40
C GLY A 178 -10.98 13.28 18.72
N ARG A 179 -11.19 14.41 18.02
CA ARG A 179 -12.44 14.69 17.30
C ARG A 179 -12.64 13.85 16.05
N ALA A 180 -11.56 13.48 15.36
CA ALA A 180 -11.63 12.48 14.31
C ALA A 180 -11.65 11.09 14.95
N ARG A 181 -12.45 10.18 14.41
CA ARG A 181 -12.54 8.80 14.92
C ARG A 181 -12.26 7.77 13.85
N MET A 182 -11.72 6.64 14.28
CA MET A 182 -11.59 5.45 13.45
C MET A 182 -12.96 4.79 13.26
N GLY A 183 -13.13 4.17 12.10
CA GLY A 183 -14.24 3.29 11.78
C GLY A 183 -13.81 1.82 11.74
N PRO A 184 -14.69 0.92 11.26
CA PRO A 184 -14.34 -0.48 11.06
C PRO A 184 -13.19 -0.64 10.06
N VAL A 185 -12.45 -1.75 10.19
CA VAL A 185 -11.43 -2.19 9.25
C VAL A 185 -11.76 -3.59 8.74
N TRP A 186 -11.56 -3.84 7.44
CA TRP A 186 -11.91 -5.10 6.80
C TRP A 186 -11.09 -5.36 5.54
N ARG A 187 -10.98 -6.64 5.16
CA ARG A 187 -10.36 -7.07 3.91
C ARG A 187 -11.41 -7.43 2.87
N VAL A 188 -11.15 -7.06 1.61
CA VAL A 188 -11.93 -7.48 0.44
C VAL A 188 -11.03 -8.33 -0.45
N LYS A 189 -11.34 -9.62 -0.56
CA LYS A 189 -10.60 -10.51 -1.46
C LYS A 189 -10.85 -10.15 -2.91
N PHE A 190 -9.78 -10.11 -3.70
CA PHE A 190 -9.88 -9.90 -5.13
C PHE A 190 -9.96 -11.21 -5.92
N PRO A 191 -10.54 -11.19 -7.13
CA PRO A 191 -10.08 -12.09 -8.18
C PRO A 191 -8.62 -11.73 -8.50
N SER A 192 -7.71 -12.69 -8.33
CA SER A 192 -6.28 -12.41 -8.34
C SER A 192 -5.46 -13.65 -8.68
N LYS A 193 -4.37 -13.46 -9.43
CA LYS A 193 -3.33 -14.49 -9.67
C LYS A 193 -2.28 -14.57 -8.56
N PHE A 194 -2.27 -13.58 -7.67
CA PHE A 194 -1.29 -13.42 -6.60
C PHE A 194 -1.95 -13.40 -5.21
N GLU A 195 -3.21 -13.83 -5.13
CA GLU A 195 -4.02 -13.85 -3.91
C GLU A 195 -4.09 -12.48 -3.20
N ARG A 196 -4.17 -11.40 -3.99
CA ARG A 196 -4.28 -10.03 -3.51
C ARG A 196 -5.62 -9.78 -2.82
N ASP A 197 -5.60 -8.81 -1.90
CA ASP A 197 -6.78 -8.21 -1.31
C ASP A 197 -6.64 -6.68 -1.25
N ALA A 198 -7.74 -6.03 -0.89
CA ALA A 198 -7.73 -4.65 -0.42
C ALA A 198 -7.96 -4.62 1.09
N LEU A 199 -7.18 -3.81 1.79
CA LEU A 199 -7.38 -3.51 3.20
C LEU A 199 -8.11 -2.17 3.31
N CYS A 200 -9.38 -2.23 3.67
CA CYS A 200 -10.28 -1.11 3.73
C CYS A 200 -10.50 -0.70 5.19
N CYS A 201 -10.64 0.59 5.44
CA CYS A 201 -11.22 1.10 6.67
C CYS A 201 -12.03 2.36 6.42
N ASP A 202 -12.90 2.70 7.36
CA ASP A 202 -13.53 4.01 7.39
C ASP A 202 -12.85 4.87 8.47
N ILE A 203 -12.83 6.18 8.27
CA ILE A 203 -12.57 7.19 9.31
C ILE A 203 -13.71 8.21 9.27
N PHE A 204 -13.88 8.96 10.34
CA PHE A 204 -14.91 9.98 10.43
C PHE A 204 -14.32 11.28 10.95
N LEU A 205 -14.56 12.36 10.21
CA LEU A 205 -14.11 13.69 10.56
C LEU A 205 -15.29 14.53 11.09
N PRO A 206 -15.07 15.40 12.07
CA PRO A 206 -16.12 16.31 12.55
C PRO A 206 -16.55 17.27 11.44
N SER A 207 -17.84 17.59 11.35
CA SER A 207 -18.30 18.66 10.45
C SER A 207 -17.80 20.02 10.94
N PRO A 208 -17.33 20.89 10.02
CA PRO A 208 -16.91 22.25 10.38
C PRO A 208 -18.06 23.13 10.90
N ASN A 209 -19.32 22.75 10.67
CA ASN A 209 -20.51 23.49 11.12
C ASN A 209 -21.43 22.59 11.97
N PRO A 210 -21.24 22.53 13.31
CA PRO A 210 -22.15 21.81 14.20
C PRO A 210 -23.45 22.63 14.38
N VAL A 211 -24.41 22.48 13.47
CA VAL A 211 -25.72 23.19 13.53
C VAL A 211 -26.88 22.21 13.82
N SER A 212 -26.59 20.99 14.26
CA SER A 212 -27.65 20.03 14.56
C SER A 212 -28.31 20.34 15.91
N ALA A 213 -29.54 20.84 15.87
CA ALA A 213 -30.43 21.00 17.03
C ALA A 213 -30.77 19.68 17.76
N SER A 214 -30.35 18.53 17.21
CA SER A 214 -30.50 17.19 17.78
C SER A 214 -29.36 16.75 18.69
N GLY A 215 -28.27 17.54 18.81
CA GLY A 215 -27.11 17.18 19.64
C GLY A 215 -26.25 16.03 19.08
N GLU A 216 -26.51 15.57 17.86
CA GLU A 216 -25.62 14.65 17.13
C GLU A 216 -24.63 15.46 16.31
N GLU A 217 -23.32 15.25 16.55
CA GLU A 217 -22.27 15.79 15.70
C GLU A 217 -22.41 15.20 14.28
N ASP A 218 -22.62 16.05 13.27
CA ASP A 218 -22.61 15.63 11.87
C ASP A 218 -21.16 15.26 11.53
N GLU A 219 -20.87 13.98 11.35
CA GLU A 219 -19.55 13.50 10.98
C GLU A 219 -19.51 13.12 9.51
N LYS A 220 -18.40 13.42 8.84
CA LYS A 220 -18.16 13.00 7.45
C LYS A 220 -17.33 11.73 7.43
N ARG A 221 -17.93 10.65 6.93
CA ARG A 221 -17.25 9.38 6.66
C ARG A 221 -16.30 9.55 5.47
N ILE A 222 -15.06 9.10 5.62
CA ILE A 222 -14.09 8.94 4.54
C ILE A 222 -13.66 7.47 4.50
N ARG A 223 -13.78 6.85 3.34
CA ARG A 223 -13.29 5.48 3.12
C ARG A 223 -11.84 5.48 2.68
N LEU A 224 -11.02 4.67 3.33
CA LEU A 224 -9.61 4.50 3.07
C LEU A 224 -9.35 3.08 2.57
N VAL A 225 -8.62 2.92 1.48
CA VAL A 225 -8.35 1.61 0.88
C VAL A 225 -6.88 1.48 0.51
N ASN A 226 -6.16 0.61 1.23
CA ASN A 226 -4.79 0.22 0.93
C ASN A 226 -4.79 -0.97 -0.04
N VAL A 227 -4.16 -0.81 -1.20
CA VAL A 227 -4.08 -1.84 -2.24
C VAL A 227 -2.65 -2.22 -2.60
N HIS A 228 -2.49 -3.49 -2.95
CA HIS A 228 -1.40 -3.98 -3.78
C HIS A 228 -2.04 -4.81 -4.89
N LEU A 229 -2.22 -4.22 -6.07
CA LEU A 229 -2.91 -4.87 -7.20
C LEU A 229 -2.04 -5.93 -7.88
N ASP A 230 -2.65 -6.81 -8.68
CA ASP A 230 -1.94 -7.91 -9.35
C ASP A 230 -0.69 -7.42 -10.08
N SER A 231 0.44 -8.09 -9.84
CA SER A 231 1.72 -7.74 -10.43
C SER A 231 1.89 -8.30 -11.85
N LEU A 232 2.94 -7.88 -12.55
CA LEU A 232 3.35 -8.38 -13.87
C LEU A 232 2.35 -8.13 -15.02
N ALA A 233 2.85 -8.30 -16.24
CA ALA A 233 2.10 -8.14 -17.49
C ALA A 233 1.32 -9.43 -17.86
N ILE A 234 0.52 -10.01 -16.94
CA ILE A 234 -0.22 -11.24 -17.25
C ILE A 234 -1.56 -10.92 -17.93
N VAL A 235 -1.83 -11.54 -19.08
CA VAL A 235 -3.08 -11.38 -19.84
C VAL A 235 -3.97 -12.64 -19.68
N PRO A 236 -5.29 -12.50 -19.41
CA PRO A 236 -5.98 -11.25 -19.08
C PRO A 236 -5.54 -10.72 -17.70
N SER A 237 -5.54 -9.39 -17.55
CA SER A 237 -5.27 -8.73 -16.27
C SER A 237 -6.49 -8.81 -15.36
N PHE A 238 -6.25 -8.92 -14.04
CA PHE A 238 -7.31 -8.72 -13.05
C PHE A 238 -7.36 -7.29 -12.51
N ARG A 239 -6.32 -6.47 -12.72
CA ARG A 239 -6.23 -5.10 -12.17
C ARG A 239 -7.46 -4.23 -12.50
N PRO A 240 -8.04 -4.26 -13.71
CA PRO A 240 -9.26 -3.50 -13.99
C PRO A 240 -10.42 -3.87 -13.07
N GLN A 241 -10.66 -5.17 -12.86
CA GLN A 241 -11.71 -5.65 -11.97
C GLN A 241 -11.40 -5.38 -10.48
N GLN A 242 -10.13 -5.48 -10.10
CA GLN A 242 -9.68 -5.19 -8.74
C GLN A 242 -9.93 -3.73 -8.37
N LEU A 243 -9.49 -2.80 -9.22
CA LEU A 243 -9.72 -1.38 -8.97
C LEU A 243 -11.20 -1.02 -9.00
N ALA A 244 -11.97 -1.58 -9.95
CA ALA A 244 -13.42 -1.35 -10.01
C ALA A 244 -14.16 -1.81 -8.75
N THR A 245 -13.72 -2.92 -8.15
CA THR A 245 -14.30 -3.45 -6.91
C THR A 245 -14.15 -2.44 -5.77
N VAL A 246 -12.95 -1.86 -5.58
CA VAL A 246 -12.72 -0.88 -4.51
C VAL A 246 -13.25 0.51 -4.84
N ALA A 247 -13.27 0.91 -6.12
CA ALA A 247 -13.88 2.15 -6.56
C ALA A 247 -15.40 2.17 -6.26
N SER A 248 -16.10 1.07 -6.53
CA SER A 248 -17.51 0.91 -6.18
C SER A 248 -17.75 1.06 -4.66
N SER A 249 -16.82 0.56 -3.85
CA SER A 249 -16.84 0.74 -2.40
C SER A 249 -16.69 2.21 -1.97
N LEU A 250 -15.83 2.98 -2.66
CA LEU A 250 -15.70 4.43 -2.48
C LEU A 250 -16.97 5.16 -2.89
N HIS A 251 -17.57 4.84 -4.05
CA HIS A 251 -18.82 5.45 -4.51
C HIS A 251 -19.97 5.22 -3.51
N SER A 252 -20.03 4.04 -2.90
CA SER A 252 -20.99 3.74 -1.82
C SER A 252 -20.72 4.53 -0.53
N ALA A 253 -19.49 5.01 -0.35
CA ALA A 253 -19.09 5.89 0.75
C ALA A 253 -19.21 7.37 0.40
N GLU A 254 -19.44 7.70 -0.88
CA GLU A 254 -19.42 9.03 -1.50
C GLU A 254 -18.06 9.75 -1.45
N ARG A 255 -17.16 9.35 -0.54
CA ARG A 255 -15.85 9.96 -0.32
C ARG A 255 -14.82 8.93 0.08
N GLY A 256 -13.62 9.05 -0.47
CA GLY A 256 -12.52 8.19 -0.04
C GLY A 256 -11.27 8.26 -0.89
N ILE A 257 -10.30 7.43 -0.48
CA ILE A 257 -8.99 7.27 -1.12
C ILE A 257 -8.72 5.80 -1.35
N ILE A 258 -8.18 5.48 -2.53
CA ILE A 258 -7.48 4.24 -2.80
C ILE A 258 -6.01 4.59 -3.04
N ALA A 259 -5.10 3.98 -2.28
CA ALA A 259 -3.68 4.24 -2.43
C ALA A 259 -2.84 2.98 -2.18
N GLY A 260 -1.63 2.99 -2.72
CA GLY A 260 -0.70 1.86 -2.65
C GLY A 260 -0.13 1.54 -4.01
N ASP A 261 0.32 0.30 -4.18
CA ASP A 261 0.94 -0.20 -5.40
C ASP A 261 -0.14 -0.66 -6.38
N PHE A 262 -0.36 0.14 -7.43
CA PHE A 262 -1.35 -0.16 -8.46
C PHE A 262 -0.80 -1.11 -9.53
N ASN A 263 0.52 -1.35 -9.56
CA ASN A 263 1.18 -2.18 -10.55
C ASN A 263 0.67 -1.93 -11.99
N PRO A 264 0.57 -0.68 -12.48
CA PRO A 264 0.20 -0.45 -13.87
C PRO A 264 1.32 -1.03 -14.71
N VAL A 265 1.11 -2.13 -15.45
CA VAL A 265 2.14 -2.77 -16.28
C VAL A 265 1.72 -2.78 -17.75
N LEU A 266 0.44 -2.99 -18.01
CA LEU A 266 -0.18 -3.07 -19.33
C LEU A 266 -0.74 -1.70 -19.77
N PRO A 267 -0.94 -1.47 -21.08
CA PRO A 267 -1.50 -0.21 -21.58
C PRO A 267 -2.87 0.17 -21.01
N GLU A 268 -3.73 -0.83 -20.77
CA GLU A 268 -5.05 -0.63 -20.16
C GLU A 268 -4.97 -0.06 -18.74
N ASP A 269 -3.84 -0.24 -18.04
CA ASP A 269 -3.70 0.26 -16.67
C ASP A 269 -3.56 1.79 -16.57
N ASN A 270 -3.33 2.45 -17.71
CA ASN A 270 -3.08 3.90 -17.76
C ASN A 270 -4.34 4.72 -17.43
N THR A 271 -5.52 4.22 -17.82
CA THR A 271 -6.80 4.93 -17.71
C THR A 271 -7.68 4.45 -16.57
N LEU A 272 -7.27 3.39 -15.84
CA LEU A 272 -8.12 2.74 -14.84
C LEU A 272 -8.64 3.68 -13.74
N VAL A 273 -7.84 4.65 -13.31
CA VAL A 273 -8.29 5.61 -12.26
C VAL A 273 -9.46 6.45 -12.78
N GLU A 274 -9.30 7.06 -13.96
CA GLU A 274 -10.29 7.94 -14.57
C GLU A 274 -11.55 7.16 -15.02
N GLU A 275 -11.37 5.96 -15.58
CA GLU A 275 -12.48 5.08 -15.99
C GLU A 275 -13.38 4.66 -14.82
N ASN A 276 -12.86 4.69 -13.60
CA ASN A 276 -13.62 4.42 -12.38
C ASN A 276 -14.23 5.69 -11.75
N GLY A 277 -14.14 6.84 -12.43
CA GLY A 277 -14.64 8.12 -11.94
C GLY A 277 -13.87 8.65 -10.73
N LEU A 278 -12.60 8.27 -10.60
CA LEU A 278 -11.70 8.72 -9.55
C LEU A 278 -10.71 9.76 -10.10
N ILE A 279 -10.13 10.55 -9.20
CA ILE A 279 -9.11 11.54 -9.52
C ILE A 279 -7.74 11.01 -9.09
N ASP A 280 -6.76 10.98 -9.99
CA ASP A 280 -5.36 10.67 -9.67
C ASP A 280 -4.68 11.93 -9.12
N ALA A 281 -4.36 11.96 -7.81
CA ALA A 281 -3.77 13.15 -7.17
C ALA A 281 -2.47 13.62 -7.84
N TRP A 282 -1.66 12.69 -8.35
CA TRP A 282 -0.43 13.06 -9.04
C TRP A 282 -0.74 13.79 -10.35
N GLN A 283 -1.68 13.27 -11.14
CA GLN A 283 -2.07 13.91 -12.40
C GLN A 283 -2.77 15.26 -12.18
N GLU A 284 -3.53 15.39 -11.08
CA GLU A 284 -4.20 16.65 -10.74
C GLU A 284 -3.21 17.73 -10.30
N LEU A 285 -2.25 17.40 -9.43
CA LEU A 285 -1.34 18.39 -8.82
C LEU A 285 -0.02 18.58 -9.57
N ARG A 286 0.46 17.55 -10.28
CA ARG A 286 1.79 17.49 -10.93
C ARG A 286 1.65 17.18 -12.42
N LYS A 287 0.68 17.83 -13.09
CA LYS A 287 0.34 17.56 -14.49
C LYS A 287 1.56 17.66 -15.40
N GLY A 288 1.87 16.56 -16.09
CA GLY A 288 3.01 16.47 -17.02
C GLY A 288 4.32 16.03 -16.38
N GLU A 289 4.38 15.87 -15.05
CA GLU A 289 5.51 15.26 -14.37
C GLU A 289 5.34 13.73 -14.30
N ASP A 290 6.43 12.99 -14.49
CA ASP A 290 6.40 11.53 -14.55
C ASP A 290 5.98 10.88 -13.21
N GLY A 291 6.51 11.40 -12.10
CA GLY A 291 6.23 10.88 -10.76
C GLY A 291 6.63 9.42 -10.57
N PHE A 292 7.76 9.00 -11.14
CA PHE A 292 8.20 7.61 -11.02
C PHE A 292 8.37 7.23 -9.56
N THR A 293 7.78 6.09 -9.18
CA THR A 293 7.92 5.52 -7.84
C THR A 293 8.66 4.20 -7.86
N TRP A 294 8.97 3.67 -9.04
CA TRP A 294 9.71 2.43 -9.19
C TRP A 294 10.63 2.51 -10.39
N GLY A 295 11.77 1.80 -10.33
CA GLY A 295 12.71 1.73 -11.45
C GLY A 295 13.74 2.88 -11.51
N ILE A 296 13.72 3.79 -10.54
CA ILE A 296 14.49 5.05 -10.59
C ILE A 296 16.01 4.86 -10.55
N ASP A 297 16.50 3.77 -9.96
CA ASP A 297 17.93 3.48 -9.88
C ASP A 297 18.47 2.74 -11.12
N GLY A 298 17.61 2.47 -12.10
CA GLY A 298 17.95 1.84 -13.38
C GLY A 298 18.41 0.38 -13.24
N LYS A 299 18.23 -0.25 -12.08
CA LYS A 299 18.64 -1.65 -11.85
C LYS A 299 17.58 -2.66 -12.29
N GLN A 300 16.38 -2.19 -12.61
CA GLN A 300 15.22 -2.98 -12.94
C GLN A 300 15.20 -3.35 -14.43
N ALA A 301 14.54 -4.45 -14.76
CA ALA A 301 14.43 -4.93 -16.15
C ALA A 301 13.47 -4.10 -17.01
N TYR A 302 12.63 -3.28 -16.38
CA TYR A 302 11.66 -2.41 -17.05
C TYR A 302 12.03 -0.94 -16.83
N PRO A 303 11.66 -0.04 -17.75
CA PRO A 303 11.83 1.39 -17.56
C PRO A 303 11.16 1.90 -16.27
N PRO A 304 11.62 3.03 -15.72
CA PRO A 304 10.96 3.67 -14.58
C PRO A 304 9.46 3.83 -14.78
N LYS A 305 8.69 3.61 -13.71
CA LYS A 305 7.23 3.66 -13.77
C LYS A 305 6.64 4.22 -12.47
N ARG A 306 5.53 4.92 -12.61
CA ARG A 306 4.69 5.35 -11.48
C ARG A 306 3.78 4.19 -11.09
N MET A 307 4.33 3.29 -10.26
CA MET A 307 3.60 2.11 -9.81
C MET A 307 2.61 2.43 -8.71
N ASP A 308 3.04 3.30 -7.80
CA ASP A 308 2.26 3.71 -6.64
C ASP A 308 1.40 4.91 -7.02
N LYS A 309 0.15 4.93 -6.53
CA LYS A 309 -0.81 5.99 -6.83
C LYS A 309 -1.64 6.36 -5.60
N VAL A 310 -2.24 7.54 -5.65
CA VAL A 310 -3.29 8.01 -4.73
C VAL A 310 -4.48 8.45 -5.58
N ALA A 311 -5.58 7.70 -5.51
CA ALA A 311 -6.81 7.95 -6.25
C ALA A 311 -7.93 8.40 -5.30
N LEU A 312 -8.61 9.49 -5.62
CA LEU A 312 -9.58 10.16 -4.75
C LEU A 312 -10.99 10.16 -5.32
N LEU A 313 -11.97 10.13 -4.43
CA LEU A 313 -13.38 10.44 -4.72
C LEU A 313 -13.90 11.40 -3.65
N GLY A 314 -14.58 12.48 -4.07
CA GLY A 314 -15.25 13.40 -3.15
C GLY A 314 -14.34 14.09 -2.12
N LEU A 315 -13.04 14.16 -2.42
CA LEU A 315 -11.97 14.77 -1.64
C LEU A 315 -11.10 15.63 -2.58
N VAL A 316 -10.35 16.57 -2.01
CA VAL A 316 -9.43 17.44 -2.76
C VAL A 316 -8.01 17.19 -2.29
N ALA A 317 -7.12 16.85 -3.23
CA ALA A 317 -5.69 16.79 -2.98
C ALA A 317 -5.12 18.22 -2.86
N ARG A 318 -4.23 18.42 -1.89
CA ARG A 318 -3.59 19.73 -1.59
C ARG A 318 -2.11 19.72 -1.91
N ASP A 319 -1.45 18.61 -1.65
CA ASP A 319 -0.04 18.41 -2.00
C ASP A 319 0.21 16.91 -2.24
N ILE A 320 1.19 16.62 -3.09
CA ILE A 320 1.71 15.28 -3.30
C ILE A 320 3.20 15.34 -3.67
N GLU A 321 3.98 14.44 -3.09
CA GLU A 321 5.41 14.27 -3.35
C GLU A 321 5.83 12.80 -3.39
N VAL A 322 6.91 12.53 -4.12
CA VAL A 322 7.64 11.25 -4.10
C VAL A 322 8.69 11.31 -3.00
N MET A 323 8.76 10.25 -2.19
CA MET A 323 9.77 10.06 -1.15
C MET A 323 10.73 8.95 -1.58
N ASP A 324 11.88 9.33 -2.12
CA ASP A 324 12.88 8.36 -2.59
C ASP A 324 13.45 7.52 -1.44
N PRO A 325 13.68 6.21 -1.65
CA PRO A 325 14.28 5.37 -0.64
C PRO A 325 15.77 5.70 -0.51
N GLY A 326 16.24 5.91 0.72
CA GLY A 326 17.67 5.85 1.01
C GLY A 326 18.19 4.42 1.03
N THR A 327 19.33 4.20 1.67
CA THR A 327 19.98 2.88 1.74
C THR A 327 20.28 2.43 3.16
N VAL A 328 20.40 1.11 3.36
CA VAL A 328 21.01 0.46 4.53
C VAL A 328 22.23 -0.35 4.10
N VAL A 329 23.14 -0.62 5.04
CA VAL A 329 24.34 -1.42 4.80
C VAL A 329 24.19 -2.79 5.44
N GLU A 330 24.38 -3.84 4.64
CA GLU A 330 24.45 -5.23 5.10
C GLU A 330 25.86 -5.55 5.64
N PRO A 331 26.01 -5.80 6.94
CA PRO A 331 27.31 -6.16 7.50
C PRO A 331 27.83 -7.47 6.89
N GLY A 332 29.08 -7.49 6.43
CA GLY A 332 29.72 -8.69 5.87
C GLY A 332 29.34 -9.03 4.43
N GLY A 333 28.64 -8.13 3.71
CA GLY A 333 28.40 -8.28 2.29
C GLY A 333 29.70 -8.36 1.48
N GLN A 334 29.81 -9.35 0.59
CA GLN A 334 30.97 -9.54 -0.28
C GLN A 334 30.96 -8.52 -1.43
N ASP A 335 31.32 -7.26 -1.16
CA ASP A 335 31.98 -6.45 -2.17
C ASP A 335 33.49 -6.65 -2.04
N VAL A 336 33.99 -7.44 -2.99
CA VAL A 336 35.37 -7.89 -3.11
C VAL A 336 36.29 -6.67 -3.20
N GLY A 337 36.97 -6.33 -2.10
CA GLY A 337 38.17 -5.50 -2.12
C GLY A 337 38.36 -4.46 -1.01
N GLN A 338 37.31 -4.03 -0.29
CA GLN A 338 37.44 -2.86 0.62
C GLN A 338 36.68 -2.92 1.95
N GLY A 339 36.31 -4.12 2.45
CA GLY A 339 35.70 -4.23 3.79
C GLY A 339 34.37 -3.48 3.97
N GLY A 340 33.73 -3.07 2.87
CA GLY A 340 32.43 -2.40 2.86
C GLY A 340 31.31 -3.41 2.66
N GLY A 341 30.27 -3.33 3.50
CA GLY A 341 29.07 -4.16 3.38
C GLY A 341 28.25 -3.87 2.12
N ARG A 342 27.36 -4.80 1.75
CA ARG A 342 26.47 -4.64 0.57
C ARG A 342 25.45 -3.53 0.88
N VAL A 343 25.36 -2.53 0.01
CA VAL A 343 24.38 -1.44 0.13
C VAL A 343 23.05 -1.86 -0.49
N LEU A 344 21.97 -1.75 0.28
CA LEU A 344 20.60 -2.09 -0.14
C LEU A 344 19.72 -0.84 -0.04
N PRO A 345 18.84 -0.57 -1.02
CA PRO A 345 17.83 0.46 -0.83
C PRO A 345 16.85 0.04 0.27
N TRP A 346 16.17 1.00 0.90
CA TRP A 346 15.11 0.69 1.87
C TRP A 346 13.97 -0.11 1.23
N SER A 347 13.65 0.21 -0.02
CA SER A 347 12.72 -0.50 -0.89
C SER A 347 13.12 -0.25 -2.34
N ASP A 348 12.73 -1.12 -3.27
CA ASP A 348 12.81 -0.82 -4.71
C ASP A 348 11.72 0.17 -5.17
N HIS A 349 10.77 0.48 -4.29
CA HIS A 349 9.80 1.56 -4.42
C HIS A 349 10.22 2.83 -3.66
N SER A 350 9.84 3.96 -4.23
CA SER A 350 9.71 5.25 -3.54
C SER A 350 8.33 5.35 -2.93
N GLY A 351 8.24 6.00 -1.78
CA GLY A 351 6.95 6.28 -1.14
C GLY A 351 6.22 7.44 -1.81
N LEU A 352 4.94 7.57 -1.52
CA LEU A 352 4.17 8.79 -1.82
C LEU A 352 3.65 9.41 -0.53
N ARG A 353 3.77 10.73 -0.39
CA ARG A 353 3.08 11.51 0.64
C ARG A 353 2.05 12.39 -0.04
N CYS A 354 0.80 12.33 0.41
CA CYS A 354 -0.31 13.11 -0.11
C CYS A 354 -1.06 13.80 1.02
N THR A 355 -1.24 15.11 0.91
CA THR A 355 -2.10 15.90 1.79
C THR A 355 -3.45 16.10 1.10
N PHE A 356 -4.55 15.86 1.80
CA PHE A 356 -5.90 15.95 1.24
C PHE A 356 -6.90 16.43 2.29
N GLN A 357 -8.08 16.87 1.84
CA GLN A 357 -9.16 17.30 2.72
C GLN A 357 -10.53 17.05 2.08
N LEU A 358 -11.59 17.33 2.86
CA LEU A 358 -12.96 17.36 2.34
C LEU A 358 -13.08 18.40 1.21
N ALA A 359 -13.80 18.02 0.16
CA ALA A 359 -14.07 18.84 -1.02
C ALA A 359 -15.07 19.97 -0.77
#